data_AF-A0A535Q9F6-F1
#
_entry.id   AF-A0A535Q9F6-F1
#
_cell.length_a   1.000
_cell.length_b   1.000
_cell.length_c   1.000
_cell.angle_alpha   90.00
_cell.angle_beta   90.00
_cell.angle_gamma   90.00
#
_symmetry.space_group_name_H-M   'P 1'
#
loop_
_entity.id
_entity.type
_entity.pdbx_description
1 polymer ?
#
loop_
_entity_poly.entity_id
_entity_poly.type
_entity_poly.pdbx_seq_one_letter_code
_entity_poly.pdbx_strand_id
1 'polypeptide(L)'
;MLIAGAGSIIFLIAAGSMPVPTLPAVKTPTAVLASPEALQAYYKVGNPGVATINQIMPQFELSNTGKSSVDLSEVTIRYWYMLDIQQPQSYWCDYASVGCANISGSFVSLSSLRSKANTYLEIRFTNGAGNLAPGANSGEIQNRFNKDDWSNYQQAHDYSYEGSATTFTVSTRITVYYKGTLVWGSEPDGLT
;
A
#
# COMPACT_ATOMS: atom_id res chain seq x y z
N MET A 1 10.51 -13.75 -98.59
CA MET A 1 9.40 -12.78 -98.61
C MET A 1 9.02 -12.51 -97.16
N LEU A 2 9.46 -11.35 -96.62
CA LEU A 2 8.87 -10.71 -95.42
C LEU A 2 7.34 -10.55 -95.66
N ILE A 3 6.43 -10.40 -94.68
CA ILE A 3 6.29 -9.22 -93.79
C ILE A 3 5.35 -9.53 -92.58
N ALA A 4 5.67 -8.88 -91.45
CA ALA A 4 4.82 -8.27 -90.40
C ALA A 4 3.90 -9.13 -89.50
N GLY A 5 4.24 -9.14 -88.20
CA GLY A 5 3.31 -9.30 -87.08
C GLY A 5 3.64 -8.26 -86.00
N ALA A 6 2.66 -7.44 -85.64
CA ALA A 6 2.78 -6.33 -84.69
C ALA A 6 3.03 -6.82 -83.26
N GLY A 7 4.07 -6.31 -82.60
CA GLY A 7 4.37 -6.57 -81.19
C GLY A 7 3.91 -5.40 -80.30
N SER A 8 2.91 -5.66 -79.45
CA SER A 8 2.46 -4.75 -78.39
C SER A 8 3.53 -4.57 -77.32
N ILE A 9 3.78 -3.31 -76.95
CA ILE A 9 4.69 -2.93 -75.86
C ILE A 9 3.93 -3.05 -74.53
N ILE A 10 4.33 -3.98 -73.67
CA ILE A 10 3.83 -4.12 -72.30
C ILE A 10 4.80 -3.38 -71.37
N PHE A 11 4.33 -2.33 -70.70
CA PHE A 11 5.05 -1.67 -69.61
C PHE A 11 4.98 -2.56 -68.35
N LEU A 12 6.12 -3.10 -67.90
CA LEU A 12 6.24 -3.66 -66.56
C LEU A 12 6.43 -2.51 -65.56
N ILE A 13 5.42 -2.27 -64.72
CA ILE A 13 5.54 -1.47 -63.50
C ILE A 13 6.10 -2.39 -62.41
N ALA A 14 7.35 -2.14 -62.01
CA ALA A 14 7.97 -2.82 -60.87
C ALA A 14 7.31 -2.35 -59.57
N ALA A 15 6.74 -3.28 -58.80
CA ALA A 15 6.21 -3.00 -57.47
C ALA A 15 7.39 -2.78 -56.49
N GLY A 16 7.59 -1.54 -56.05
CA GLY A 16 8.52 -1.20 -54.98
C GLY A 16 8.02 -1.74 -53.64
N SER A 17 8.88 -2.45 -52.91
CA SER A 17 8.61 -2.93 -51.56
C SER A 17 8.48 -1.75 -50.59
N MET A 18 7.31 -1.59 -49.96
CA MET A 18 7.14 -0.61 -48.89
C MET A 18 7.82 -1.10 -47.59
N PRO A 19 8.54 -0.23 -46.85
CA PRO A 19 9.08 -0.59 -45.55
C PRO A 19 7.94 -0.82 -44.55
N VAL A 20 7.96 -1.98 -43.88
CA VAL A 20 7.01 -2.31 -42.81
C VAL A 20 7.34 -1.46 -41.58
N PRO A 21 6.39 -0.68 -41.03
CA PRO A 21 6.62 0.05 -39.80
C PRO A 21 6.80 -0.92 -38.62
N THR A 22 7.98 -0.91 -38.01
CA THR A 22 8.26 -1.64 -36.76
C THR A 22 7.54 -0.95 -35.60
N LEU A 23 6.56 -1.64 -35.01
CA LEU A 23 5.88 -1.18 -33.80
C LEU A 23 6.89 -1.12 -32.63
N PRO A 24 6.83 -0.08 -31.77
CA PRO A 24 7.67 -0.02 -30.57
C PRO A 24 7.39 -1.22 -29.66
N ALA A 25 8.45 -1.78 -29.09
CA ALA A 25 8.34 -2.90 -28.16
C ALA A 25 7.44 -2.53 -26.97
N VAL A 26 6.30 -3.22 -26.85
CA VAL A 26 5.44 -3.13 -25.67
C VAL A 26 6.25 -3.70 -24.50
N LYS A 27 6.59 -2.86 -23.52
CA LYS A 27 7.18 -3.35 -22.27
C LYS A 27 6.15 -4.27 -21.63
N THR A 28 6.44 -5.58 -21.62
CA THR A 28 5.69 -6.55 -20.84
C THR A 28 5.74 -6.07 -19.38
N PRO A 29 4.60 -5.83 -18.71
CA PRO A 29 4.62 -5.50 -17.30
C PRO A 29 5.34 -6.63 -16.56
N THR A 30 6.41 -6.28 -15.86
CA THR A 30 7.09 -7.19 -14.95
C THR A 30 6.06 -7.63 -13.93
N ALA A 31 5.72 -8.92 -13.92
CA ALA A 31 4.89 -9.49 -12.87
C ALA A 31 5.58 -9.19 -11.54
N VAL A 32 4.95 -8.37 -10.71
CA VAL A 32 5.32 -8.25 -9.30
C VAL A 32 5.18 -9.65 -8.73
N LEU A 33 6.30 -10.26 -8.33
CA LEU A 33 6.30 -11.55 -7.66
C LEU A 33 5.29 -11.48 -6.53
N ALA A 34 4.23 -12.28 -6.61
CA ALA A 34 3.34 -12.47 -5.48
C ALA A 34 4.20 -12.95 -4.30
N SER A 35 4.29 -12.13 -3.25
CA SER A 35 4.95 -12.52 -2.01
C SER A 35 4.33 -13.85 -1.55
N PRO A 36 5.13 -14.88 -1.21
CA PRO A 36 4.60 -16.16 -0.74
C PRO A 36 3.71 -16.00 0.51
N GLU A 37 3.93 -14.94 1.30
CA GLU A 37 2.98 -14.44 2.29
C GLU A 37 2.14 -13.30 1.71
N ALA A 38 0.84 -13.57 1.49
CA ALA A 38 -0.11 -12.56 1.05
C ALA A 38 -0.93 -12.05 2.24
N LEU A 39 -0.50 -10.94 2.83
CA LEU A 39 -1.24 -10.23 3.86
C LEU A 39 -2.09 -9.12 3.23
N GLN A 40 -3.23 -8.79 3.84
CA GLN A 40 -4.08 -7.69 3.43
C GLN A 40 -4.49 -6.85 4.65
N ALA A 41 -4.27 -5.54 4.58
CA ALA A 41 -4.69 -4.61 5.62
C ALA A 41 -6.09 -4.05 5.35
N TYR A 42 -6.90 -4.06 6.41
CA TYR A 42 -8.15 -3.36 6.51
C TYR A 42 -8.00 -2.18 7.45
N TYR A 43 -8.65 -1.07 7.11
CA TYR A 43 -8.64 0.16 7.88
C TYR A 43 -10.06 0.58 8.22
N LYS A 44 -10.22 1.15 9.40
CA LYS A 44 -11.42 1.87 9.83
C LYS A 44 -11.00 3.12 10.62
N VAL A 45 -11.62 4.26 10.35
CA VAL A 45 -11.46 5.45 11.19
C VAL A 45 -12.23 5.27 12.50
N GLY A 46 -11.54 5.34 13.64
CA GLY A 46 -12.15 5.17 14.97
C GLY A 46 -12.93 6.40 15.46
N ASN A 47 -12.67 7.56 14.86
CA ASN A 47 -13.24 8.85 15.20
C ASN A 47 -13.70 9.60 13.95
N PRO A 48 -14.76 9.12 13.26
CA PRO A 48 -15.26 9.76 12.05
C PRO A 48 -15.81 11.16 12.33
N GLY A 49 -15.77 12.02 11.31
CA GLY A 49 -16.30 13.38 11.38
C GLY A 49 -15.27 14.42 10.94
N VAL A 50 -14.91 15.33 11.84
CA VAL A 50 -14.00 16.44 11.54
C VAL A 50 -12.55 15.96 11.47
N ALA A 51 -11.80 16.43 10.47
CA ALA A 51 -10.40 16.05 10.27
C ALA A 51 -9.42 16.77 11.21
N THR A 52 -9.85 17.88 11.84
CA THR A 52 -9.08 18.56 12.88
C THR A 52 -9.40 17.92 14.23
N ILE A 53 -8.45 17.17 14.79
CA ILE A 53 -8.69 16.34 15.99
C ILE A 53 -7.45 16.24 16.87
N ASN A 54 -7.61 16.06 18.17
CA ASN A 54 -6.50 15.92 19.12
C ASN A 54 -6.04 14.48 19.35
N GLN A 55 -6.68 13.51 18.72
CA GLN A 55 -6.34 12.09 18.80
C GLN A 55 -6.61 11.45 17.44
N ILE A 56 -5.69 10.63 16.94
CA ILE A 56 -5.90 9.85 15.72
C ILE A 56 -6.17 8.41 16.14
N MET A 57 -7.22 7.81 15.58
CA MET A 57 -7.67 6.46 15.95
C MET A 57 -7.69 5.53 14.73
N PRO A 58 -6.52 5.06 14.24
CA PRO A 58 -6.44 4.25 13.03
C PRO A 58 -6.66 2.78 13.36
N GLN A 59 -7.85 2.26 13.12
CA GLN A 59 -8.16 0.88 13.48
C GLN A 59 -7.73 -0.05 12.35
N PHE A 60 -7.13 -1.18 12.72
CA PHE A 60 -6.63 -2.17 11.77
C PHE A 60 -7.28 -3.53 11.96
N GLU A 61 -7.39 -4.26 10.86
CA GLU A 61 -7.53 -5.71 10.85
C GLU A 61 -6.57 -6.24 9.76
N LEU A 62 -5.88 -7.34 10.06
CA LEU A 62 -4.98 -7.98 9.13
C LEU A 62 -5.56 -9.34 8.71
N SER A 63 -5.66 -9.59 7.41
CA SER A 63 -6.10 -10.86 6.85
C SER A 63 -4.94 -11.60 6.18
N ASN A 64 -4.83 -12.90 6.43
CA ASN A 64 -3.90 -13.77 5.70
C ASN A 64 -4.63 -14.38 4.50
N THR A 65 -4.35 -13.81 3.33
CA THR A 65 -4.89 -14.27 2.03
C THR A 65 -3.97 -15.29 1.34
N GLY A 66 -2.84 -15.63 1.97
CA GLY A 66 -1.89 -16.61 1.48
C GLY A 66 -2.29 -18.06 1.78
N LYS A 67 -1.35 -18.97 1.55
CA LYS A 67 -1.54 -20.43 1.75
C LYS A 67 -0.78 -20.98 2.96
N SER A 68 0.06 -20.15 3.59
CA SER A 68 0.90 -20.53 4.73
C SER A 68 0.53 -19.72 5.96
N SER A 69 0.73 -20.29 7.13
CA SER A 69 0.58 -19.56 8.40
C SER A 69 1.63 -18.45 8.50
N VAL A 70 1.25 -17.30 9.05
CA VAL A 70 2.14 -16.14 9.27
C VAL A 70 2.34 -15.94 10.77
N ASP A 71 3.58 -15.84 11.24
CA ASP A 71 3.87 -15.39 12.60
C ASP A 71 3.69 -13.86 12.69
N LEU A 72 2.78 -13.40 13.55
CA LEU A 72 2.50 -11.97 13.69
C LEU A 72 3.70 -11.20 14.24
N SER A 73 4.60 -11.84 15.00
CA SER A 73 5.82 -11.18 15.52
C SER A 73 6.79 -10.75 14.41
N GLU A 74 6.66 -11.33 13.22
CA GLU A 74 7.44 -10.98 12.04
C GLU A 74 6.73 -9.92 11.16
N VAL A 75 5.55 -9.45 11.59
CA VAL A 75 4.73 -8.47 10.88
C VAL A 75 4.84 -7.09 11.50
N THR A 76 4.93 -6.06 10.66
CA THR A 76 4.74 -4.66 11.08
C THR A 76 3.72 -3.96 10.19
N ILE A 77 2.90 -3.09 10.79
CA ILE A 77 1.91 -2.26 10.07
C ILE A 77 2.32 -0.80 10.21
N ARG A 78 2.27 -0.01 9.13
CA ARG A 78 2.54 1.44 9.19
C ARG A 78 1.34 2.27 8.76
N TYR A 79 1.06 3.29 9.56
CA TYR A 79 0.14 4.39 9.26
C TYR A 79 0.95 5.66 9.03
N TRP A 80 0.89 6.19 7.83
CA TRP A 80 1.68 7.32 7.34
C TRP A 80 0.88 8.61 7.45
N TYR A 81 1.47 9.63 8.07
CA TYR A 81 0.78 10.87 8.37
C TYR A 81 1.69 12.08 8.39
N MET A 82 1.09 13.25 8.32
CA MET A 82 1.79 14.52 8.44
C MET A 82 1.70 15.01 9.88
N LEU A 83 2.80 14.97 10.60
CA LEU A 83 2.91 15.66 11.89
C LEU A 83 3.15 17.15 11.60
N ASP A 84 2.06 17.92 11.44
CA ASP A 84 2.11 19.35 11.04
C ASP A 84 2.92 20.22 12.01
N ILE A 85 2.83 19.90 13.31
CA ILE A 85 3.56 20.57 14.39
C ILE A 85 4.27 19.48 15.18
N GLN A 86 5.60 19.54 15.19
CA GLN A 86 6.43 18.57 15.90
C GLN A 86 6.14 18.63 17.39
N GLN A 87 5.69 17.50 17.93
CA GLN A 87 5.48 17.29 19.36
C GLN A 87 5.78 15.82 19.69
N PRO A 88 6.25 15.50 20.90
CA PRO A 88 6.21 14.15 21.43
C PRO A 88 4.79 13.59 21.35
N GLN A 89 4.70 12.28 21.12
CA GLN A 89 3.44 11.58 20.93
C GLN A 89 3.42 10.33 21.78
N SER A 90 2.21 9.97 22.19
CA SER A 90 1.92 8.79 22.99
C SER A 90 0.96 7.88 22.24
N TYR A 91 1.14 6.57 22.38
CA TYR A 91 0.35 5.53 21.73
C TYR A 91 -0.39 4.69 22.78
N TRP A 92 -1.61 4.28 22.43
CA TRP A 92 -2.42 3.34 23.20
C TRP A 92 -3.04 2.29 22.26
N CYS A 93 -3.06 1.05 22.75
CA CYS A 93 -3.98 0.03 22.27
C CYS A 93 -5.20 0.04 23.19
N ASP A 94 -6.37 0.40 22.66
CA ASP A 94 -7.61 0.47 23.42
C ASP A 94 -8.31 -0.91 23.47
N TYR A 95 -8.16 -1.71 22.42
CA TYR A 95 -8.63 -3.09 22.32
C TYR A 95 -7.86 -3.84 21.23
N ALA A 96 -7.61 -5.13 21.40
CA ALA A 96 -7.18 -5.99 20.31
C ALA A 96 -7.59 -7.44 20.55
N SER A 97 -8.11 -8.11 19.52
CA SER A 97 -8.44 -9.54 19.60
C SER A 97 -7.20 -10.41 19.86
N VAL A 98 -6.02 -9.98 19.39
CA VAL A 98 -4.72 -10.61 19.69
C VAL A 98 -4.11 -10.18 21.04
N GLY A 99 -4.84 -9.36 21.81
CA GLY A 99 -4.43 -8.84 23.12
C GLY A 99 -3.52 -7.62 23.06
N CYS A 100 -3.91 -6.51 23.70
CA CYS A 100 -3.13 -5.27 23.70
C CYS A 100 -1.74 -5.41 24.33
N ALA A 101 -1.55 -6.35 25.26
CA ALA A 101 -0.23 -6.66 25.83
C ALA A 101 0.77 -7.19 24.79
N ASN A 102 0.27 -7.66 23.64
CA ASN A 102 1.07 -8.16 22.53
C ASN A 102 1.28 -7.13 21.42
N ILE A 103 0.87 -5.87 21.62
CA ILE A 103 0.96 -4.80 20.61
C ILE A 103 1.79 -3.66 21.17
N SER A 104 2.69 -3.14 20.33
CA SER A 104 3.43 -1.91 20.60
C SER A 104 3.36 -0.96 19.41
N GLY A 105 3.28 0.34 19.70
CA GLY A 105 3.32 1.41 18.72
C GLY A 105 4.58 2.26 18.90
N SER A 106 5.22 2.64 17.80
CA SER A 106 6.36 3.55 17.79
C SER A 106 6.20 4.59 16.68
N PHE A 107 6.64 5.82 16.93
CA PHE A 107 6.60 6.89 15.93
C PHE A 107 7.97 7.04 15.28
N VAL A 108 8.02 6.97 13.96
CA VAL A 108 9.27 7.13 13.20
C VAL A 108 9.14 8.33 12.29
N SER A 109 9.99 9.33 12.52
CA SER A 109 10.14 10.48 11.63
C SER A 109 10.95 10.09 10.40
N LEU A 110 10.49 10.53 9.23
CA LEU A 110 11.17 10.29 7.96
C LEU A 110 12.35 11.24 7.80
N SER A 111 13.46 10.72 7.29
CA SER A 111 14.64 11.54 6.94
C SER A 111 14.38 12.48 5.75
N SER A 112 13.33 12.22 4.98
CA SER A 112 12.91 13.04 3.85
C SER A 112 11.39 13.10 3.80
N LEU A 113 10.85 14.30 3.59
CA LEU A 113 9.43 14.51 3.42
C LEU A 113 8.89 13.69 2.24
N ARG A 114 7.69 13.16 2.41
CA ARG A 114 6.91 12.50 1.37
C ARG A 114 5.57 13.20 1.21
N SER A 115 4.90 12.95 0.09
CA SER A 115 3.55 13.46 -0.13
C SER A 115 2.64 12.99 1.00
N LYS A 116 2.12 13.95 1.78
CA LYS A 116 1.22 13.70 2.91
C LYS A 116 1.79 12.84 4.05
N ALA A 117 3.12 12.73 4.14
CA ALA A 117 3.77 12.01 5.24
C ALA A 117 5.15 12.56 5.59
N ASN A 118 5.37 12.84 6.87
CA ASN A 118 6.69 13.07 7.45
C ASN A 118 6.99 12.11 8.61
N THR A 119 5.99 11.35 9.05
CA THR A 119 6.05 10.43 10.19
C THR A 119 5.19 9.21 9.87
N TYR A 120 5.52 8.06 10.45
CA TYR A 120 4.58 6.94 10.54
C TYR A 120 4.47 6.40 11.97
N LEU A 121 3.27 5.93 12.30
CA LEU A 121 3.06 5.03 13.43
C LEU A 121 3.35 3.61 12.94
N GLU A 122 4.30 2.93 13.57
CA GLU A 122 4.64 1.53 13.32
C GLU A 122 4.10 0.67 14.45
N ILE A 123 3.18 -0.24 14.08
CA ILE A 123 2.66 -1.27 14.96
C ILE A 123 3.51 -2.52 14.82
N ARG A 124 3.96 -3.05 15.96
CA ARG A 124 4.65 -4.34 16.08
C ARG A 124 3.88 -5.27 17.00
N PHE A 125 3.98 -6.56 16.72
CA PHE A 125 3.43 -7.62 17.56
C PHE A 125 4.55 -8.34 18.32
N THR A 126 4.25 -8.80 19.53
CA THR A 126 5.12 -9.75 20.24
C THR A 126 4.76 -11.19 19.85
N ASN A 127 5.60 -12.15 20.23
CA ASN A 127 5.32 -13.59 20.02
C ASN A 127 3.97 -14.03 20.64
N GLY A 128 3.49 -13.33 21.67
CA GLY A 128 2.20 -13.63 22.32
C GLY A 128 0.98 -13.34 21.43
N ALA A 129 1.14 -12.60 20.34
CA ALA A 129 0.08 -12.38 19.35
C ALA A 129 -0.24 -13.66 18.55
N GLY A 130 0.69 -14.62 18.50
CA GLY A 130 0.52 -15.91 17.84
C GLY A 130 0.61 -15.86 16.32
N ASN A 131 -0.02 -16.84 15.67
CA ASN A 131 0.03 -17.00 14.23
C ASN A 131 -1.32 -16.73 13.57
N LEU A 132 -1.26 -16.19 12.35
CA LEU A 132 -2.40 -15.98 11.49
C LEU A 132 -2.47 -17.09 10.44
N ALA A 133 -3.40 -18.03 10.62
CA ALA A 133 -3.60 -19.15 9.70
C ALA A 133 -4.11 -18.67 8.32
N PRO A 134 -3.95 -19.48 7.25
CA PRO A 134 -4.53 -19.16 5.95
C PRO A 134 -6.04 -18.91 6.03
N GLY A 135 -6.50 -17.79 5.48
CA GLY A 135 -7.90 -17.36 5.51
C GLY A 135 -8.39 -16.76 6.83
N ALA A 136 -7.56 -16.70 7.87
CA ALA A 136 -7.89 -16.06 9.14
C ALA A 136 -7.59 -14.56 9.13
N ASN A 137 -8.18 -13.82 10.07
CA ASN A 137 -7.85 -12.43 10.37
C ASN A 137 -7.39 -12.25 11.82
N SER A 138 -6.68 -11.15 12.10
CA SER A 138 -6.24 -10.78 13.45
C SER A 138 -7.39 -10.40 14.38
N GLY A 139 -8.60 -10.27 13.86
CA GLY A 139 -9.65 -9.45 14.43
C GLY A 139 -9.26 -7.98 14.52
N GLU A 140 -10.14 -7.20 15.15
CA GLU A 140 -9.96 -5.77 15.32
C GLU A 140 -8.78 -5.45 16.25
N ILE A 141 -8.00 -4.46 15.83
CA ILE A 141 -6.94 -3.81 16.60
C ILE A 141 -7.28 -2.33 16.66
N GLN A 142 -7.71 -1.88 17.85
CA GLN A 142 -8.05 -0.49 18.12
C GLN A 142 -6.82 0.26 18.64
N ASN A 143 -6.30 1.14 17.80
CA ASN A 143 -5.19 2.03 18.07
C ASN A 143 -5.69 3.44 18.34
N ARG A 144 -4.97 4.15 19.20
CA ARG A 144 -5.12 5.58 19.40
C ARG A 144 -3.77 6.19 19.67
N PHE A 145 -3.55 7.39 19.15
CA PHE A 145 -2.41 8.21 19.54
C PHE A 145 -2.77 9.68 19.57
N ASN A 146 -2.02 10.43 20.37
CA ASN A 146 -2.10 11.89 20.45
C ASN A 146 -0.73 12.50 20.75
N LYS A 147 -0.62 13.80 20.50
CA LYS A 147 0.50 14.60 21.00
C LYS A 147 0.38 14.73 22.51
N ASP A 148 1.50 14.79 23.20
CA ASP A 148 1.51 14.87 24.68
C ASP A 148 0.84 16.15 25.20
N ASP A 149 0.85 17.22 24.40
CA ASP A 149 0.19 18.50 24.70
C ASP A 149 -1.29 18.56 24.26
N TRP A 150 -1.82 17.46 23.69
CA TRP A 150 -3.18 17.37 23.14
C TRP A 150 -3.50 18.41 22.05
N SER A 151 -2.50 19.02 21.43
CA SER A 151 -2.72 19.89 20.28
C SER A 151 -3.27 19.09 19.09
N ASN A 152 -4.05 19.75 18.25
CA ASN A 152 -4.73 19.08 17.13
C ASN A 152 -3.74 18.63 16.04
N TYR A 153 -4.14 17.57 15.33
CA TYR A 153 -3.66 17.14 14.02
C TYR A 153 -4.61 17.65 12.92
N GLN A 154 -4.14 17.61 11.67
CA GLN A 154 -4.97 17.80 10.49
C GLN A 154 -5.00 16.51 9.66
N GLN A 155 -5.91 15.58 9.96
CA GLN A 155 -5.94 14.26 9.32
C GLN A 155 -6.14 14.32 7.80
N ALA A 156 -6.74 15.40 7.28
CA ALA A 156 -6.87 15.62 5.84
C ALA A 156 -5.51 15.70 5.14
N HIS A 157 -4.44 16.07 5.85
CA HIS A 157 -3.06 16.12 5.37
C HIS A 157 -2.35 14.77 5.42
N ASP A 158 -2.96 13.73 6.00
CA ASP A 158 -2.32 12.44 6.20
C ASP A 158 -2.47 11.54 4.98
N TYR A 159 -1.42 10.78 4.66
CA TYR A 159 -1.42 9.83 3.56
C TYR A 159 -2.39 8.68 3.83
N SER A 160 -2.30 8.07 5.02
CA SER A 160 -3.09 6.90 5.40
C SER A 160 -4.52 7.20 5.86
N TYR A 161 -4.90 8.47 5.98
CA TYR A 161 -6.24 8.83 6.42
C TYR A 161 -7.29 8.62 5.32
N GLU A 162 -8.30 7.82 5.65
CA GLU A 162 -9.50 7.60 4.84
C GLU A 162 -10.75 7.88 5.70
N GLY A 163 -11.10 9.15 5.87
CA GLY A 163 -12.16 9.58 6.80
C GLY A 163 -13.58 9.02 6.54
N SER A 164 -13.83 8.45 5.37
CA SER A 164 -15.10 7.79 5.03
C SER A 164 -15.13 6.29 5.37
N ALA A 165 -14.00 5.70 5.77
CA ALA A 165 -13.90 4.28 6.13
C ALA A 165 -14.46 4.02 7.54
N THR A 166 -15.79 4.12 7.71
CA THR A 166 -16.47 3.93 9.01
C THR A 166 -16.72 2.46 9.37
N THR A 167 -16.47 1.56 8.42
CA THR A 167 -16.36 0.11 8.61
C THR A 167 -15.01 -0.36 8.10
N PHE A 168 -14.56 -1.55 8.52
CA PHE A 168 -13.33 -2.12 8.00
C PHE A 168 -13.42 -2.32 6.50
N THR A 169 -12.58 -1.58 5.77
CA THR A 169 -12.44 -1.67 4.32
C THR A 169 -10.98 -1.94 3.98
N VAL A 170 -10.75 -2.65 2.89
CA VAL A 170 -9.41 -2.87 2.36
C VAL A 170 -8.78 -1.50 2.07
N SER A 171 -7.56 -1.27 2.59
CA SER A 171 -6.82 -0.03 2.37
C SER A 171 -5.45 -0.33 1.79
N THR A 172 -5.14 0.29 0.64
CA THR A 172 -3.79 0.26 0.06
C THR A 172 -2.89 1.36 0.62
N ARG A 173 -3.41 2.25 1.46
CA ARG A 173 -2.66 3.34 2.10
C ARG A 173 -2.13 2.96 3.48
N ILE A 174 -2.52 1.80 3.98
CA ILE A 174 -1.87 1.12 5.11
C ILE A 174 -0.88 0.12 4.53
N THR A 175 0.37 0.22 4.96
CA THR A 175 1.42 -0.70 4.48
C THR A 175 1.69 -1.77 5.51
N VAL A 176 1.89 -3.01 5.04
CA VAL A 176 2.27 -4.15 5.88
C VAL A 176 3.59 -4.70 5.39
N TYR A 177 4.45 -5.02 6.35
CA TYR A 177 5.74 -5.65 6.10
C TYR A 177 5.77 -6.99 6.80
N TYR A 178 6.35 -7.98 6.13
CA TYR A 178 6.70 -9.28 6.70
C TYR A 178 8.21 -9.43 6.61
N LYS A 179 8.87 -9.68 7.75
CA LYS A 179 10.34 -9.73 7.86
C LYS A 179 11.03 -8.49 7.27
N GLY A 180 10.41 -7.32 7.44
CA GLY A 180 10.91 -6.05 6.92
C GLY A 180 10.71 -5.80 5.43
N THR A 181 10.11 -6.74 4.68
CA THR A 181 9.79 -6.57 3.25
C THR A 181 8.34 -6.14 3.10
N LEU A 182 8.07 -5.14 2.26
CA LEU A 182 6.71 -4.68 1.97
C LEU A 182 5.92 -5.80 1.27
N VAL A 183 4.80 -6.21 1.86
CA VAL A 183 3.93 -7.28 1.32
C VAL A 183 2.51 -6.81 1.02
N TRP A 184 2.10 -5.63 1.54
CA TRP A 184 0.80 -5.04 1.27
C TRP A 184 0.84 -3.51 1.27
N GLY A 185 0.02 -2.90 0.42
CA GLY A 185 -0.14 -1.45 0.32
C GLY A 185 0.94 -0.76 -0.50
N SER A 186 0.85 0.56 -0.57
CA SER A 186 1.83 1.44 -1.21
C SER A 186 2.39 2.40 -0.17
N GLU A 187 3.72 2.51 -0.11
CA GLU A 187 4.33 3.61 0.64
C GLU A 187 3.98 4.95 -0.02
N PRO A 188 3.99 6.07 0.73
CA PRO A 188 3.92 7.41 0.15
C PRO A 188 4.96 7.60 -0.96
N ASP A 189 4.50 8.09 -2.12
CA ASP A 189 5.28 8.27 -3.35
C ASP A 189 5.82 6.98 -4.01
N GLY A 190 5.34 5.80 -3.59
CA GLY A 190 5.56 4.53 -4.31
C GLY A 190 6.98 3.96 -4.22
N LEU A 191 7.72 4.28 -3.17
CA LEU A 191 9.07 3.74 -2.98
C LEU A 191 9.02 2.27 -2.57
N THR A 192 10.00 1.52 -3.10
CA THR A 192 10.31 0.13 -2.78
C THR A 192 11.75 0.05 -2.28
#